data_AF-A0A8E2LD42-F1
#
_entry.id   AF-A0A8E2LD42-F1
#
_cell.length_a   1.000
_cell.length_b   1.000
_cell.length_c   1.000
_cell.angle_alpha   90.00
_cell.angle_beta   90.00
_cell.angle_gamma   90.00
#
_symmetry.space_group_name_H-M   'P 1'
#
loop_
_entity.id
_entity.type
_entity.pdbx_description
1 polymer ?
#
loop_
_entity_poly.entity_id
_entity_poly.type
_entity_poly.pdbx_seq_one_letter_code
_entity_poly.pdbx_strand_id
1 'polypeptide(L)'
;MIKVKVRLRPLISKINLPTVMKTTILPGDSMERLFIATQVGEIFYIGNGDIRTFLDIRPQVIKLGSSEPGVSGRGYDERGLLGMAFHPHFYYNGLFYLHYSVAGTQGPGALPKPFKPDPCDPSTLNLKWINRETQYEHIDTVEEWMLQRNGQPQKRRTLLNLRRPFFNHNGVNSLNFSPETGKLVFTNGDGGAGYDPFNLSQDDMEIFGKIIEIDVNKDTNIHTPPVVTRFNELPVPIRETLTVIAKGVRNIPGISFQRFGNQYIKYVGNVGQDLIESIFSFVHYKPIPVTHLIQAALTKSPLNHEGFINFGWRGWEGVLPTSTIRNCSADPTLKEKTIAYYDEAVNTSVSRLQPLTSYFHKDPRPDKFAGTALTGVQAYMGDGIPHLKGSVVFTDLARKEEARPPVKGVLAYTRGNDFSVIETDYNFGSESAYYVSLGTNMDQTRLYLGVYGSMKVTDLNQGRVMEIVL
;
A
#
# COMPACT_ATOMS: atom_id res chain seq x y z
N MET A 1 25.49 7.57 11.73
CA MET A 1 25.15 6.66 10.60
C MET A 1 25.94 7.07 9.37
N ILE A 2 26.15 6.15 8.42
CA ILE A 2 26.98 6.39 7.22
C ILE A 2 26.16 7.21 6.21
N LYS A 3 26.72 8.29 5.68
CA LYS A 3 26.13 9.01 4.55
C LYS A 3 26.27 8.15 3.29
N VAL A 4 25.15 7.75 2.71
CA VAL A 4 25.12 6.99 1.46
C VAL A 4 24.77 7.94 0.33
N LYS A 5 25.62 7.99 -0.70
CA LYS A 5 25.36 8.73 -1.93
C LYS A 5 25.19 7.73 -3.08
N VAL A 6 24.20 7.98 -3.92
CA VAL A 6 23.85 7.15 -5.08
C VAL A 6 23.59 8.03 -6.29
N ARG A 7 23.73 7.44 -7.47
CA ARG A 7 23.31 8.01 -8.74
C ARG A 7 21.97 7.43 -9.20
N LEU A 8 21.09 8.29 -9.69
CA LEU A 8 19.86 7.86 -10.38
C LEU A 8 20.14 7.79 -11.87
N ARG A 9 20.14 6.58 -12.43
CA ARG A 9 20.34 6.34 -13.87
C ARG A 9 18.97 6.23 -14.56
N PRO A 10 18.58 7.18 -15.43
CA PRO A 10 17.32 7.07 -16.17
C PRO A 10 17.27 5.83 -17.04
N LEU A 11 16.17 5.08 -16.93
CA LEU A 11 15.84 3.97 -17.81
C LEU A 11 14.78 4.37 -18.83
N ILE A 12 13.77 5.10 -18.37
CA ILE A 12 12.70 5.60 -19.22
C ILE A 12 12.13 6.92 -18.69
N SER A 13 11.58 7.73 -19.58
CA SER A 13 10.84 8.95 -19.29
C SER A 13 9.56 9.02 -20.14
N LYS A 14 8.72 10.02 -19.86
CA LYS A 14 7.48 10.30 -20.59
C LYS A 14 6.44 9.18 -20.51
N ILE A 15 6.33 8.56 -19.34
CA ILE A 15 5.28 7.58 -19.04
C ILE A 15 4.26 8.16 -18.05
N ASN A 16 3.06 7.60 -18.00
CA ASN A 16 2.11 7.92 -16.94
C ASN A 16 2.60 7.39 -15.57
N LEU A 17 1.99 7.85 -14.47
CA LEU A 17 2.42 7.61 -13.09
C LEU A 17 2.85 6.14 -12.84
N PRO A 18 4.15 5.82 -12.68
CA PRO A 18 4.61 4.45 -12.47
C PRO A 18 4.36 4.01 -11.02
N THR A 19 3.31 3.23 -10.79
CA THR A 19 2.88 2.83 -9.44
C THR A 19 3.47 1.50 -8.99
N VAL A 20 3.74 0.58 -9.93
CA VAL A 20 4.26 -0.75 -9.61
C VAL A 20 5.40 -1.13 -10.55
N MET A 21 6.50 -1.59 -9.96
CA MET A 21 7.66 -2.11 -10.69
C MET A 21 7.96 -3.52 -10.21
N LYS A 22 7.99 -4.47 -11.15
CA LYS A 22 8.31 -5.88 -10.90
C LYS A 22 9.29 -6.36 -11.95
N THR A 23 10.01 -7.42 -11.65
CA THR A 23 10.81 -8.11 -12.66
C THR A 23 10.39 -9.57 -12.77
N THR A 24 10.57 -10.13 -13.96
CA THR A 24 10.40 -11.55 -14.21
C THR A 24 11.06 -11.94 -15.54
N ILE A 25 11.13 -13.23 -15.82
CA ILE A 25 11.58 -13.79 -17.10
C ILE A 25 10.34 -14.19 -17.88
N LEU A 26 10.20 -13.68 -19.11
CA LEU A 26 9.11 -14.06 -20.00
C LEU A 26 9.21 -15.56 -20.38
N PRO A 27 8.08 -16.27 -20.57
CA PRO A 27 8.09 -17.64 -21.09
C PRO A 27 8.94 -17.77 -22.36
N GLY A 28 9.93 -18.67 -22.33
CA GLY A 28 10.85 -18.90 -23.44
C GLY A 28 11.98 -17.86 -23.60
N ASP A 29 12.04 -16.82 -22.76
CA ASP A 29 13.16 -15.87 -22.71
C ASP A 29 14.23 -16.38 -21.70
N SER A 30 15.44 -15.84 -21.75
CA SER A 30 16.51 -16.10 -20.79
C SER A 30 16.87 -14.86 -19.98
N MET A 31 16.29 -13.71 -20.30
CA MET A 31 16.59 -12.43 -19.66
C MET A 31 15.48 -11.99 -18.72
N GLU A 32 15.88 -11.58 -17.52
CA GLU A 32 15.02 -10.84 -16.59
C GLU A 32 14.66 -9.47 -17.19
N ARG A 33 13.37 -9.14 -17.19
CA ARG A 33 12.82 -7.88 -17.70
C ARG A 33 12.23 -7.06 -16.56
N LEU A 34 12.34 -5.73 -16.65
CA LEU A 34 11.65 -4.80 -15.76
C LEU A 34 10.28 -4.47 -16.33
N PHE A 35 9.22 -4.80 -15.59
CA PHE A 35 7.84 -4.45 -15.87
C PHE A 35 7.43 -3.22 -15.07
N ILE A 36 6.74 -2.30 -15.72
CA ILE A 36 6.30 -1.02 -15.17
C ILE A 36 4.80 -0.92 -15.42
N ALA A 37 4.01 -0.99 -14.36
CA ALA A 37 2.58 -0.70 -14.41
C ALA A 37 2.36 0.75 -14.00
N THR A 38 1.56 1.45 -14.81
CA THR A 38 1.16 2.84 -14.58
C THR A 38 -0.24 2.89 -13.97
N GLN A 39 -0.51 3.92 -13.19
CA GLN A 39 -1.81 4.08 -12.51
C GLN A 39 -3.00 4.08 -13.46
N VAL A 40 -2.83 4.60 -14.68
CA VAL A 40 -3.90 4.69 -15.67
C VAL A 40 -4.26 3.34 -16.30
N GLY A 41 -3.42 2.30 -16.15
CA GLY A 41 -3.70 0.96 -16.67
C GLY A 41 -2.79 0.49 -17.82
N GLU A 42 -1.70 1.19 -18.11
CA GLU A 42 -0.70 0.73 -19.08
C GLU A 42 0.39 -0.07 -18.37
N ILE A 43 0.74 -1.24 -18.91
CA ILE A 43 1.82 -2.08 -18.41
C ILE A 43 2.86 -2.23 -19.52
N PHE A 44 4.07 -1.82 -19.22
CA PHE A 44 5.22 -1.90 -20.12
C PHE A 44 6.24 -2.88 -19.57
N TYR A 45 7.16 -3.33 -20.44
CA TYR A 45 8.41 -3.94 -20.01
C TYR A 45 9.60 -3.42 -20.81
N ILE A 46 10.75 -3.37 -20.15
CA ILE A 46 12.02 -2.98 -20.76
C ILE A 46 12.83 -4.23 -21.07
N GLY A 47 13.24 -4.38 -22.34
CA GLY A 47 14.04 -5.50 -22.80
C GLY A 47 14.76 -5.23 -24.12
N ASN A 48 16.00 -5.69 -24.25
CA ASN A 48 16.84 -5.54 -25.46
C ASN A 48 17.08 -4.09 -25.87
N GLY A 49 17.09 -3.16 -24.92
CA GLY A 49 17.25 -1.73 -25.18
C GLY A 49 15.96 -0.99 -25.52
N ASP A 50 14.84 -1.70 -25.68
CA ASP A 50 13.54 -1.11 -26.06
C ASP A 50 12.50 -1.23 -24.94
N ILE A 51 11.52 -0.33 -24.96
CA ILE A 51 10.26 -0.47 -24.23
C ILE A 51 9.21 -1.14 -25.12
N ARG A 52 8.46 -2.08 -24.55
CA ARG A 52 7.31 -2.71 -25.22
C ARG A 52 6.09 -2.71 -24.31
N THR A 53 4.91 -2.53 -24.92
CA THR A 53 3.63 -2.70 -24.21
C THR A 53 3.42 -4.18 -23.93
N PHE A 54 3.23 -4.52 -22.65
CA PHE A 54 2.83 -5.86 -22.23
C PHE A 54 1.30 -6.00 -22.28
N LEU A 55 0.59 -5.02 -21.71
CA LEU A 55 -0.85 -5.01 -21.60
C LEU A 55 -1.35 -3.57 -21.45
N ASP A 56 -2.50 -3.26 -22.05
CA ASP A 56 -3.20 -2.00 -21.88
C ASP A 56 -4.62 -2.29 -21.38
N ILE A 57 -4.88 -1.98 -20.11
CA ILE A 57 -6.20 -2.10 -19.48
C ILE A 57 -6.82 -0.74 -19.15
N ARG A 58 -6.38 0.35 -19.78
CA ARG A 58 -6.98 1.68 -19.58
C ARG A 58 -8.52 1.67 -19.72
N PRO A 59 -9.14 0.92 -20.66
CA PRO A 59 -10.60 0.87 -20.75
C PRO A 59 -11.29 0.21 -19.55
N GLN A 60 -10.59 -0.66 -18.80
CA GLN A 60 -11.12 -1.34 -17.61
C GLN A 60 -10.81 -0.58 -16.32
N VAL A 61 -9.84 0.35 -16.35
CA VAL A 61 -9.47 1.16 -15.20
C VAL A 61 -10.38 2.38 -15.09
N ILE A 62 -10.81 2.66 -13.87
CA ILE A 62 -11.65 3.81 -13.53
C ILE A 62 -11.04 5.13 -14.02
N LYS A 63 -11.88 6.07 -14.43
CA LYS A 63 -11.42 7.38 -14.87
C LYS A 63 -10.86 8.14 -13.67
N LEU A 64 -9.60 8.53 -13.76
CA LEU A 64 -8.88 9.20 -12.67
C LEU A 64 -9.04 10.72 -12.74
N GLY A 65 -9.03 11.38 -11.57
CA GLY A 65 -8.92 12.84 -11.46
C GLY A 65 -10.12 13.57 -10.84
N SER A 66 -10.08 14.90 -10.90
CA SER A 66 -10.80 15.82 -10.00
C SER A 66 -12.24 16.19 -10.38
N SER A 67 -12.88 15.45 -11.29
CA SER A 67 -14.24 15.79 -11.76
C SER A 67 -15.38 15.11 -10.98
N GLU A 68 -15.05 14.22 -10.03
CA GLU A 68 -16.04 13.40 -9.32
C GLU A 68 -16.23 13.90 -7.87
N PRO A 69 -17.48 13.99 -7.38
CA PRO A 69 -17.77 14.28 -5.98
C PRO A 69 -17.06 13.29 -5.05
N GLY A 70 -16.37 13.78 -4.03
CA GLY A 70 -15.66 12.95 -3.06
C GLY A 70 -14.19 12.69 -3.39
N VAL A 71 -13.71 13.01 -4.60
CA VAL A 71 -12.29 12.94 -4.99
C VAL A 71 -11.58 14.27 -4.70
N SER A 72 -10.27 14.24 -4.49
CA SER A 72 -9.47 15.45 -4.25
C SER A 72 -9.55 16.42 -5.44
N GLY A 73 -10.08 17.63 -5.19
CA GLY A 73 -10.07 18.73 -6.16
C GLY A 73 -8.68 19.22 -6.56
N ARG A 74 -7.61 18.70 -5.94
CA ARG A 74 -6.21 19.00 -6.26
C ARG A 74 -5.62 18.09 -7.35
N GLY A 75 -6.42 17.15 -7.89
CA GLY A 75 -6.01 16.23 -8.94
C GLY A 75 -5.31 14.96 -8.44
N TYR A 76 -5.28 14.74 -7.13
CA TYR A 76 -4.78 13.52 -6.50
C TYR A 76 -5.86 12.44 -6.50
N ASP A 77 -5.48 11.20 -6.77
CA ASP A 77 -6.37 10.04 -6.82
C ASP A 77 -5.55 8.78 -6.46
N GLU A 78 -6.05 7.92 -5.56
CA GLU A 78 -5.43 6.63 -5.24
C GLU A 78 -6.12 5.45 -5.92
N ARG A 79 -7.11 5.71 -6.77
CA ARG A 79 -7.70 4.68 -7.63
C ARG A 79 -6.76 4.39 -8.81
N GLY A 80 -7.08 3.35 -9.56
CA GLY A 80 -6.37 3.03 -10.80
C GLY A 80 -5.85 1.60 -10.81
N LEU A 81 -4.74 1.35 -11.50
CA LEU A 81 -3.97 0.11 -11.41
C LEU A 81 -2.98 0.19 -10.23
N LEU A 82 -3.25 -0.63 -9.22
CA LEU A 82 -2.67 -0.52 -7.87
C LEU A 82 -1.72 -1.67 -7.53
N GLY A 83 -1.89 -2.84 -8.16
CA GLY A 83 -1.09 -4.02 -7.87
C GLY A 83 -0.84 -4.86 -9.11
N MET A 84 0.36 -5.45 -9.16
CA MET A 84 0.75 -6.43 -10.15
C MET A 84 1.71 -7.44 -9.51
N ALA A 85 1.50 -8.72 -9.75
CA ALA A 85 2.42 -9.79 -9.34
C ALA A 85 2.50 -10.89 -10.39
N PHE A 86 3.72 -11.36 -10.68
CA PHE A 86 3.93 -12.55 -11.49
C PHE A 86 3.88 -13.79 -10.60
N HIS A 87 3.27 -14.87 -11.08
CA HIS A 87 3.30 -16.15 -10.40
C HIS A 87 4.77 -16.63 -10.25
N PRO A 88 5.16 -17.32 -9.17
CA PRO A 88 6.54 -17.82 -8.99
C PRO A 88 7.02 -18.73 -10.12
N HIS A 89 6.07 -19.35 -10.83
CA HIS A 89 6.30 -20.17 -12.02
C HIS A 89 5.86 -19.50 -13.33
N PHE A 90 5.82 -18.15 -13.38
CA PHE A 90 5.39 -17.38 -14.56
C PHE A 90 6.09 -17.81 -15.85
N TYR A 91 7.39 -18.12 -15.78
CA TYR A 91 8.15 -18.64 -16.92
C TYR A 91 7.50 -19.88 -17.57
N TYR A 92 6.89 -20.75 -16.76
CA TYR A 92 6.28 -22.00 -17.23
C TYR A 92 4.77 -21.88 -17.49
N ASN A 93 4.05 -21.10 -16.67
CA ASN A 93 2.59 -21.07 -16.70
C ASN A 93 1.98 -19.77 -17.24
N GLY A 94 2.79 -18.73 -17.45
CA GLY A 94 2.34 -17.42 -17.93
C GLY A 94 1.39 -16.68 -16.98
N LEU A 95 1.19 -17.15 -15.73
CA LEU A 95 0.23 -16.57 -14.79
C LEU A 95 0.73 -15.29 -14.13
N PHE A 96 -0.10 -14.26 -14.13
CA PHE A 96 0.14 -13.02 -13.40
C PHE A 96 -1.19 -12.45 -12.89
N TYR A 97 -1.12 -11.49 -11.98
CA TYR A 97 -2.27 -11.01 -11.22
C TYR A 97 -2.27 -9.50 -11.19
N LEU A 98 -3.46 -8.91 -11.30
CA LEU A 98 -3.67 -7.47 -11.29
C LEU A 98 -4.66 -7.09 -10.19
N HIS A 99 -4.46 -5.92 -9.58
CA HIS A 99 -5.41 -5.28 -8.68
C HIS A 99 -5.68 -3.86 -9.18
N TYR A 100 -6.94 -3.55 -9.50
CA TYR A 100 -7.30 -2.24 -10.02
C TYR A 100 -8.75 -1.84 -9.70
N SER A 101 -8.99 -0.53 -9.74
CA SER A 101 -10.30 0.10 -9.60
C SER A 101 -11.06 0.05 -10.94
N VAL A 102 -12.26 -0.53 -10.94
CA VAL A 102 -13.00 -0.92 -12.15
C VAL A 102 -13.76 0.26 -12.76
N ALA A 103 -13.63 0.45 -14.07
CA ALA A 103 -14.35 1.46 -14.84
C ALA A 103 -15.88 1.30 -14.76
N GLY A 104 -16.58 2.42 -14.62
CA GLY A 104 -18.05 2.45 -14.60
C GLY A 104 -18.67 2.00 -13.28
N THR A 105 -17.86 1.84 -12.23
CA THR A 105 -18.33 1.43 -10.89
C THR A 105 -18.40 2.58 -9.89
N GLN A 106 -18.19 3.82 -10.35
CA GLN A 106 -18.28 5.01 -9.51
C GLN A 106 -19.65 5.14 -8.86
N GLY A 107 -19.64 5.30 -7.55
CA GLY A 107 -20.81 5.58 -6.73
C GLY A 107 -20.71 6.95 -6.04
N PRO A 108 -21.71 7.28 -5.21
CA PRO A 108 -21.80 8.60 -4.55
C PRO A 108 -20.81 8.78 -3.38
N GLY A 109 -20.04 7.75 -3.02
CA GLY A 109 -19.21 7.71 -1.81
C GLY A 109 -19.99 7.26 -0.57
N ALA A 110 -19.28 6.80 0.46
CA ALA A 110 -19.91 6.31 1.70
C ALA A 110 -20.40 7.44 2.63
N LEU A 111 -19.85 8.65 2.51
CA LEU A 111 -20.27 9.83 3.28
C LEU A 111 -20.44 11.04 2.37
N PRO A 112 -21.48 11.88 2.58
CA PRO A 112 -21.75 13.03 1.73
C PRO A 112 -20.79 14.22 1.95
N LYS A 113 -20.01 14.20 3.04
CA LYS A 113 -19.10 15.28 3.43
C LYS A 113 -17.81 14.70 4.03
N PRO A 114 -16.68 15.44 4.00
CA PRO A 114 -15.48 15.07 4.72
C PRO A 114 -15.78 14.80 6.20
N PHE A 115 -15.21 13.71 6.72
CA PHE A 115 -15.41 13.29 8.09
C PHE A 115 -14.27 13.76 9.00
N LYS A 116 -14.64 14.24 10.19
CA LYS A 116 -13.74 14.46 11.30
C LYS A 116 -14.46 14.03 12.58
N PRO A 117 -13.89 13.14 13.39
CA PRO A 117 -14.52 12.71 14.63
C PRO A 117 -14.58 13.87 15.64
N ASP A 118 -15.68 13.97 16.38
CA ASP A 118 -15.89 14.91 17.47
C ASP A 118 -16.03 14.14 18.79
N PRO A 119 -15.08 14.26 19.73
CA PRO A 119 -15.18 13.60 21.02
C PRO A 119 -16.37 14.06 21.88
N CYS A 120 -16.94 15.23 21.58
CA CYS A 120 -18.13 15.75 22.25
C CYS A 120 -19.44 15.26 21.60
N ASP A 121 -19.37 14.59 20.45
CA ASP A 121 -20.52 13.98 19.79
C ASP A 121 -20.27 12.47 19.58
N PRO A 122 -20.77 11.62 20.50
CA PRO A 122 -20.61 10.16 20.42
C PRO A 122 -21.12 9.54 19.12
N SER A 123 -22.05 10.19 18.41
CA SER A 123 -22.58 9.70 17.14
C SER A 123 -21.52 9.71 16.02
N THR A 124 -20.52 10.60 16.13
CA THR A 124 -19.40 10.66 15.19
C THR A 124 -18.33 9.61 15.46
N LEU A 125 -18.27 9.04 16.67
CA LEU A 125 -17.19 8.13 17.08
C LEU A 125 -17.46 6.66 16.73
N ASN A 126 -18.72 6.32 16.47
CA ASN A 126 -19.14 4.93 16.24
C ASN A 126 -19.86 4.77 14.91
N LEU A 127 -19.48 5.54 13.90
CA LEU A 127 -20.08 5.43 12.58
C LEU A 127 -19.92 4.00 12.04
N LYS A 128 -20.99 3.51 11.43
CA LYS A 128 -21.03 2.21 10.77
C LYS A 128 -21.44 2.39 9.33
N TRP A 129 -20.76 1.68 8.44
CA TRP A 129 -21.08 1.67 7.03
C TRP A 129 -22.25 0.72 6.74
N ILE A 130 -23.47 1.20 6.99
CA ILE A 130 -24.69 0.38 6.93
C ILE A 130 -25.29 0.29 5.52
N ASN A 131 -25.18 1.35 4.73
CA ASN A 131 -25.77 1.54 3.41
C ASN A 131 -24.80 1.18 2.27
N ARG A 132 -23.87 0.25 2.54
CA ARG A 132 -22.74 -0.12 1.67
C ARG A 132 -23.08 -0.61 0.27
N GLU A 133 -24.30 -1.11 0.06
CA GLU A 133 -24.77 -1.53 -1.28
C GLU A 133 -25.09 -0.35 -2.21
N THR A 134 -25.35 0.84 -1.65
CA THR A 134 -25.78 2.04 -2.41
C THR A 134 -24.90 3.26 -2.16
N GLN A 135 -24.16 3.29 -1.05
CA GLN A 135 -23.26 4.38 -0.66
C GLN A 135 -21.84 3.82 -0.60
N TYR A 136 -21.21 3.71 -1.76
CA TYR A 136 -19.82 3.32 -1.94
C TYR A 136 -19.21 4.22 -3.02
N GLU A 137 -17.89 4.27 -3.11
CA GLU A 137 -17.19 5.13 -4.05
C GLU A 137 -16.82 4.39 -5.34
N HIS A 138 -16.26 3.18 -5.26
CA HIS A 138 -15.97 2.35 -6.44
C HIS A 138 -15.88 0.87 -6.10
N ILE A 139 -15.67 0.03 -7.12
CA ILE A 139 -15.32 -1.38 -6.96
C ILE A 139 -13.86 -1.58 -7.35
N ASP A 140 -13.07 -2.18 -6.47
CA ASP A 140 -11.77 -2.76 -6.80
C ASP A 140 -11.92 -4.22 -7.18
N THR A 141 -11.05 -4.71 -8.07
CA THR A 141 -11.00 -6.12 -8.45
C THR A 141 -9.58 -6.68 -8.35
N VAL A 142 -9.46 -7.94 -7.93
CA VAL A 142 -8.23 -8.72 -8.01
C VAL A 142 -8.44 -9.82 -9.05
N GLU A 143 -7.61 -9.88 -10.07
CA GLU A 143 -7.79 -10.76 -11.23
C GLU A 143 -6.58 -11.63 -11.49
N GLU A 144 -6.83 -12.86 -11.96
CA GLU A 144 -5.84 -13.77 -12.51
C GLU A 144 -5.84 -13.65 -14.05
N TRP A 145 -4.66 -13.47 -14.61
CA TRP A 145 -4.40 -13.33 -16.03
C TRP A 145 -3.34 -14.36 -16.47
N MET A 146 -3.31 -14.64 -17.77
CA MET A 146 -2.34 -15.55 -18.36
C MET A 146 -1.80 -15.00 -19.67
N LEU A 147 -0.48 -14.97 -19.79
CA LEU A 147 0.20 -14.75 -21.06
C LEU A 147 0.05 -16.02 -21.92
N GLN A 148 -0.73 -15.91 -23.00
CA GLN A 148 -0.97 -17.02 -23.92
C GLN A 148 0.27 -17.28 -24.80
N ARG A 149 0.32 -18.45 -25.45
CA ARG A 149 1.41 -18.84 -26.36
C ARG A 149 1.59 -17.89 -27.56
N ASN A 150 0.53 -17.18 -27.94
CA ASN A 150 0.57 -16.15 -29.00
C ASN A 150 1.12 -14.80 -28.51
N GLY A 151 1.60 -14.72 -27.26
CA GLY A 151 2.16 -13.52 -26.65
C GLY A 151 1.12 -12.51 -26.15
N GLN A 152 -0.18 -12.84 -26.18
CA GLN A 152 -1.24 -11.95 -25.72
C GLN A 152 -1.69 -12.30 -24.30
N PRO A 153 -1.69 -11.36 -23.35
CA PRO A 153 -2.28 -11.58 -22.04
C PRO A 153 -3.81 -11.64 -22.10
N GLN A 154 -4.40 -12.60 -21.37
CA GLN A 154 -5.85 -12.77 -21.28
C GLN A 154 -6.27 -13.00 -19.83
N LYS A 155 -7.36 -12.34 -19.40
CA LYS A 155 -8.00 -12.59 -18.11
C LYS A 155 -8.52 -14.03 -18.05
N ARG A 156 -8.20 -14.74 -16.96
CA ARG A 156 -8.70 -16.09 -16.67
C ARG A 156 -9.89 -16.09 -15.73
N ARG A 157 -9.80 -15.34 -14.63
CA ARG A 157 -10.87 -15.24 -13.62
C ARG A 157 -10.67 -14.02 -12.73
N THR A 158 -11.73 -13.62 -12.05
CA THR A 158 -11.67 -12.67 -10.94
C THR A 158 -11.57 -13.46 -9.63
N LEU A 159 -10.65 -13.05 -8.75
CA LEU A 159 -10.45 -13.63 -7.43
C LEU A 159 -11.29 -12.92 -6.36
N LEU A 160 -11.36 -11.59 -6.41
CA LEU A 160 -12.11 -10.75 -5.46
C LEU A 160 -12.70 -9.52 -6.17
N ASN A 161 -13.88 -9.08 -5.72
CA ASN A 161 -14.47 -7.79 -6.06
C ASN A 161 -14.85 -7.08 -4.76
N LEU A 162 -14.34 -5.87 -4.53
CA LEU A 162 -14.41 -5.18 -3.25
C LEU A 162 -15.08 -3.80 -3.42
N ARG A 163 -16.20 -3.57 -2.74
CA ARG A 163 -16.80 -2.22 -2.65
C ARG A 163 -15.97 -1.35 -1.73
N ARG A 164 -15.47 -0.23 -2.24
CA ARG A 164 -14.67 0.76 -1.51
C ARG A 164 -15.56 1.88 -0.99
N PRO A 165 -15.45 2.27 0.29
CA PRO A 165 -16.25 3.37 0.81
C PRO A 165 -15.75 4.75 0.34
N PHE A 166 -14.45 4.88 0.08
CA PHE A 166 -13.80 6.13 -0.34
C PHE A 166 -12.77 5.87 -1.45
N PHE A 167 -12.34 6.94 -2.15
CA PHE A 167 -11.41 6.86 -3.28
C PHE A 167 -9.95 6.59 -2.85
N ASN A 168 -9.64 6.68 -1.55
CA ASN A 168 -8.29 6.65 -1.02
C ASN A 168 -8.04 5.51 -0.03
N HIS A 169 -6.78 5.32 0.34
CA HIS A 169 -6.26 4.18 1.11
C HIS A 169 -6.55 2.83 0.43
N ASN A 170 -6.36 2.77 -0.88
CA ASN A 170 -6.56 1.54 -1.66
C ASN A 170 -5.34 0.61 -1.63
N GLY A 171 -4.21 1.12 -1.13
CA GLY A 171 -2.89 0.48 -1.20
C GLY A 171 -2.25 0.63 -2.58
N VAL A 172 -0.92 0.59 -2.62
CA VAL A 172 -0.12 0.58 -3.86
C VAL A 172 0.89 -0.56 -3.80
N ASN A 173 1.31 -1.07 -4.96
CA ASN A 173 2.13 -2.28 -5.04
C ASN A 173 1.47 -3.43 -4.25
N SER A 174 0.15 -3.55 -4.39
CA SER A 174 -0.70 -4.29 -3.45
C SER A 174 -0.62 -5.81 -3.57
N LEU A 175 0.08 -6.33 -4.57
CA LEU A 175 0.19 -7.76 -4.87
C LEU A 175 1.65 -8.20 -4.86
N ASN A 176 1.94 -9.27 -4.10
CA ASN A 176 3.23 -9.95 -4.07
C ASN A 176 3.00 -11.44 -3.88
N PHE A 177 3.91 -12.31 -4.35
CA PHE A 177 3.90 -13.69 -3.90
C PHE A 177 4.74 -13.84 -2.66
N SER A 178 4.22 -14.55 -1.67
CA SER A 178 4.99 -14.94 -0.50
C SER A 178 6.00 -16.02 -0.91
N PRO A 179 7.32 -15.78 -0.78
CA PRO A 179 8.32 -16.80 -1.04
C PRO A 179 8.33 -17.90 0.05
N GLU A 180 7.62 -17.69 1.16
CA GLU A 180 7.46 -18.67 2.24
C GLU A 180 6.34 -19.67 1.96
N THR A 181 5.18 -19.17 1.51
CA THR A 181 3.97 -19.98 1.39
C THR A 181 3.61 -20.28 -0.07
N GLY A 182 4.21 -19.58 -1.03
CA GLY A 182 3.85 -19.66 -2.45
C GLY A 182 2.49 -19.05 -2.78
N LYS A 183 1.81 -18.42 -1.81
CA LYS A 183 0.49 -17.81 -1.99
C LYS A 183 0.59 -16.37 -2.47
N LEU A 184 -0.47 -15.91 -3.14
CA LEU A 184 -0.62 -14.51 -3.53
C LEU A 184 -0.98 -13.69 -2.27
N VAL A 185 -0.18 -12.68 -1.97
CA VAL A 185 -0.42 -11.73 -0.87
C VAL A 185 -1.07 -10.48 -1.44
N PHE A 186 -2.23 -10.14 -0.89
CA PHE A 186 -2.97 -8.91 -1.14
C PHE A 186 -2.86 -8.00 0.10
N THR A 187 -2.23 -6.84 -0.06
CA THR A 187 -2.16 -5.81 0.97
C THR A 187 -3.20 -4.73 0.70
N ASN A 188 -4.04 -4.45 1.68
CA ASN A 188 -5.16 -3.54 1.52
C ASN A 188 -5.23 -2.50 2.65
N GLY A 189 -5.42 -1.23 2.30
CA GLY A 189 -5.67 -0.17 3.27
C GLY A 189 -7.07 -0.25 3.89
N ASP A 190 -7.35 0.63 4.84
CA ASP A 190 -8.58 0.67 5.66
C ASP A 190 -9.85 1.05 4.87
N GLY A 191 -9.74 1.33 3.57
CA GLY A 191 -10.87 1.71 2.72
C GLY A 191 -11.07 3.22 2.62
N GLY A 192 -10.28 4.01 3.36
CA GLY A 192 -10.12 5.43 3.13
C GLY A 192 -10.80 6.34 4.13
N ALA A 193 -10.81 7.61 3.72
CA ALA A 193 -11.01 8.80 4.54
C ALA A 193 -9.99 8.92 5.70
N GLY A 194 -9.90 10.14 6.23
CA GLY A 194 -9.18 10.33 7.47
C GLY A 194 -9.86 9.59 8.61
N TYR A 195 -9.07 9.11 9.57
CA TYR A 195 -9.55 8.53 10.84
C TYR A 195 -10.21 7.15 10.76
N ASP A 196 -10.30 6.51 9.58
CA ASP A 196 -11.04 5.26 9.35
C ASP A 196 -12.45 5.33 9.96
N PRO A 197 -13.37 6.13 9.37
CA PRO A 197 -14.63 6.51 10.03
C PRO A 197 -15.46 5.31 10.52
N PHE A 198 -15.33 4.16 9.85
CA PHE A 198 -16.11 2.95 10.11
C PHE A 198 -15.37 1.89 10.94
N ASN A 199 -14.10 2.15 11.29
CA ASN A 199 -13.22 1.22 12.00
C ASN A 199 -13.02 -0.12 11.29
N LEU A 200 -12.90 -0.08 9.96
CA LEU A 200 -12.80 -1.28 9.12
C LEU A 200 -11.47 -1.99 9.35
N SER A 201 -10.40 -1.24 9.65
CA SER A 201 -9.05 -1.79 9.80
C SER A 201 -8.95 -2.81 10.94
N GLN A 202 -9.72 -2.61 12.00
CA GLN A 202 -9.67 -3.41 13.23
C GLN A 202 -10.80 -4.42 13.37
N ASP A 203 -11.91 -4.20 12.67
CA ASP A 203 -13.01 -5.17 12.58
C ASP A 203 -12.52 -6.43 11.84
N ASP A 204 -12.60 -7.58 12.51
CA ASP A 204 -12.12 -8.86 11.97
C ASP A 204 -12.97 -9.38 10.82
N MET A 205 -14.20 -8.86 10.65
CA MET A 205 -15.07 -9.26 9.55
C MET A 205 -14.93 -8.44 8.28
N GLU A 206 -14.34 -7.25 8.38
CA GLU A 206 -14.12 -6.36 7.26
C GLU A 206 -12.82 -6.74 6.52
N ILE A 207 -12.86 -6.71 5.19
CA ILE A 207 -11.72 -7.07 4.32
C ILE A 207 -10.64 -5.97 4.32
N PHE A 208 -11.00 -4.75 4.71
CA PHE A 208 -10.13 -3.58 4.68
C PHE A 208 -9.17 -3.51 5.87
N GLY A 209 -8.02 -2.87 5.65
CA GLY A 209 -6.93 -2.71 6.62
C GLY A 209 -6.23 -4.03 6.98
N LYS A 210 -6.22 -4.98 6.04
CA LYS A 210 -5.69 -6.34 6.21
C LYS A 210 -4.57 -6.62 5.21
N ILE A 211 -3.69 -7.54 5.61
CA ILE A 211 -2.84 -8.28 4.66
C ILE A 211 -3.36 -9.71 4.60
N ILE A 212 -3.66 -10.17 3.38
CA ILE A 212 -4.39 -11.41 3.12
C ILE A 212 -3.58 -12.29 2.17
N GLU A 213 -3.38 -13.55 2.52
CA GLU A 213 -2.94 -14.58 1.58
C GLU A 213 -4.13 -15.22 0.87
N ILE A 214 -3.99 -15.40 -0.43
CA ILE A 214 -4.94 -16.03 -1.35
C ILE A 214 -4.27 -17.27 -1.94
N ASP A 215 -4.82 -18.44 -1.65
CA ASP A 215 -4.42 -19.69 -2.31
C ASP A 215 -5.02 -19.77 -3.72
N VAL A 216 -4.22 -19.35 -4.71
CA VAL A 216 -4.60 -19.33 -6.13
C VAL A 216 -4.59 -20.71 -6.78
N ASN A 217 -4.00 -21.73 -6.15
CA ASN A 217 -3.99 -23.08 -6.71
C ASN A 217 -5.28 -23.84 -6.41
N LYS A 218 -6.07 -23.38 -5.44
CA LYS A 218 -7.35 -23.97 -5.13
C LYS A 218 -8.40 -23.56 -6.17
N ASP A 219 -9.01 -24.56 -6.80
CA ASP A 219 -10.12 -24.33 -7.71
C ASP A 219 -11.41 -24.10 -6.91
N THR A 220 -12.02 -22.94 -7.14
CA THR A 220 -13.27 -22.54 -6.49
C THR A 220 -14.49 -22.84 -7.38
N ASN A 221 -14.29 -23.18 -8.65
CA ASN A 221 -15.31 -23.19 -9.70
C ASN A 221 -16.12 -21.87 -9.82
N ILE A 222 -15.56 -20.75 -9.32
CA ILE A 222 -16.18 -19.43 -9.35
C ILE A 222 -15.24 -18.48 -10.08
N HIS A 223 -15.62 -18.07 -11.29
CA HIS A 223 -14.82 -17.18 -12.13
C HIS A 223 -15.15 -15.69 -11.94
N THR A 224 -16.30 -15.39 -11.36
CA THR A 224 -16.77 -14.02 -11.10
C THR A 224 -17.48 -13.99 -9.75
N PRO A 225 -16.73 -13.75 -8.66
CA PRO A 225 -17.31 -13.68 -7.32
C PRO A 225 -18.22 -12.47 -7.15
N PRO A 226 -19.16 -12.50 -6.18
CA PRO A 226 -19.96 -11.33 -5.84
C PRO A 226 -19.07 -10.19 -5.38
N VAL A 227 -19.58 -8.98 -5.51
CA VAL A 227 -18.96 -7.80 -4.94
C VAL A 227 -19.26 -7.75 -3.45
N VAL A 228 -18.22 -7.65 -2.62
CA VAL A 228 -18.31 -7.76 -1.16
C VAL A 228 -17.59 -6.64 -0.45
N THR A 229 -17.84 -6.54 0.85
CA THR A 229 -17.14 -5.69 1.81
C THR A 229 -16.59 -6.50 2.98
N ARG A 230 -17.27 -7.60 3.31
CA ARG A 230 -16.95 -8.49 4.43
C ARG A 230 -16.67 -9.91 3.98
N PHE A 231 -15.87 -10.62 4.80
CA PHE A 231 -15.52 -12.00 4.51
C PHE A 231 -16.72 -12.97 4.48
N ASN A 232 -17.73 -12.73 5.31
CA ASN A 232 -18.93 -13.56 5.38
C ASN A 232 -19.89 -13.39 4.18
N GLU A 233 -19.64 -12.42 3.30
CA GLU A 233 -20.40 -12.20 2.07
C GLU A 233 -19.84 -13.03 0.90
N LEU A 234 -18.58 -13.50 1.01
CA LEU A 234 -17.95 -14.34 -0.01
C LEU A 234 -18.58 -15.74 -0.06
N PRO A 235 -18.59 -16.45 -1.19
CA PRO A 235 -18.93 -17.87 -1.23
C PRO A 235 -17.94 -18.75 -0.46
N VAL A 236 -18.41 -19.86 0.12
CA VAL A 236 -17.57 -20.77 0.92
C VAL A 236 -16.29 -21.21 0.22
N PRO A 237 -16.29 -21.66 -1.06
CA PRO A 237 -15.06 -22.08 -1.74
C PRO A 237 -14.00 -20.97 -1.77
N ILE A 238 -14.41 -19.71 -1.89
CA ILE A 238 -13.49 -18.56 -1.88
C ILE A 238 -13.01 -18.27 -0.46
N ARG A 239 -13.87 -18.30 0.55
CA ARG A 239 -13.47 -18.11 1.96
C ARG A 239 -12.35 -19.06 2.37
N GLU A 240 -12.40 -20.30 1.89
CA GLU A 240 -11.38 -21.31 2.18
C GLU A 240 -10.04 -21.08 1.48
N THR A 241 -9.96 -20.17 0.50
CA THR A 241 -8.68 -19.75 -0.11
C THR A 241 -7.98 -18.64 0.67
N LEU A 242 -8.71 -17.96 1.56
CA LEU A 242 -8.25 -16.72 2.19
C LEU A 242 -7.73 -16.95 3.60
N THR A 243 -6.59 -16.34 3.90
CA THR A 243 -5.97 -16.35 5.23
C THR A 243 -5.48 -14.94 5.57
N VAL A 244 -5.89 -14.38 6.71
CA VAL A 244 -5.44 -13.06 7.16
C VAL A 244 -4.11 -13.21 7.89
N ILE A 245 -3.07 -12.51 7.45
CA ILE A 245 -1.74 -12.57 8.09
C ILE A 245 -1.51 -11.41 9.06
N ALA A 246 -2.14 -10.26 8.80
CA ALA A 246 -2.05 -9.07 9.64
C ALA A 246 -3.30 -8.18 9.50
N LYS A 247 -3.57 -7.37 10.53
CA LYS A 247 -4.61 -6.32 10.51
C LYS A 247 -4.11 -4.98 11.07
N GLY A 248 -4.98 -3.97 11.07
CA GLY A 248 -4.68 -2.67 11.67
C GLY A 248 -3.88 -1.75 10.75
N VAL A 249 -3.94 -1.95 9.43
CA VAL A 249 -3.30 -1.11 8.40
C VAL A 249 -4.16 0.12 8.10
N ARG A 250 -3.54 1.29 7.87
CA ARG A 250 -4.21 2.50 7.35
C ARG A 250 -4.09 2.56 5.82
N ASN A 251 -2.89 2.88 5.32
CA ASN A 251 -2.57 2.88 3.90
C ASN A 251 -1.17 2.29 3.70
N ILE A 252 -1.01 1.40 2.72
CA ILE A 252 0.12 0.44 2.64
C ILE A 252 0.78 0.45 1.26
N PRO A 253 2.11 0.68 1.17
CA PRO A 253 2.87 0.66 -0.09
C PRO A 253 3.37 -0.75 -0.46
N GLY A 254 2.58 -1.77 -0.12
CA GLY A 254 2.88 -3.18 -0.35
C GLY A 254 3.69 -3.84 0.77
N ILE A 255 4.20 -5.03 0.47
CA ILE A 255 5.00 -5.88 1.36
C ILE A 255 6.25 -6.34 0.63
N SER A 256 7.39 -6.34 1.32
CA SER A 256 8.67 -6.85 0.82
C SER A 256 9.14 -8.02 1.69
N PHE A 257 9.83 -8.98 1.08
CA PHE A 257 10.37 -10.16 1.76
C PHE A 257 11.89 -10.13 1.64
N GLN A 258 12.61 -10.35 2.74
CA GLN A 258 14.07 -10.51 2.73
C GLN A 258 14.41 -11.89 3.26
N ARG A 259 15.16 -12.66 2.48
CA ARG A 259 15.68 -13.95 2.95
C ARG A 259 16.75 -13.73 4.02
N PHE A 260 16.58 -14.35 5.18
CA PHE A 260 17.54 -14.37 6.27
C PHE A 260 17.71 -15.80 6.78
N GLY A 261 18.80 -16.46 6.38
CA GLY A 261 18.99 -17.89 6.60
C GLY A 261 17.90 -18.72 5.93
N ASN A 262 17.13 -19.46 6.75
CA ASN A 262 16.03 -20.33 6.31
C ASN A 262 14.63 -19.69 6.49
N GLN A 263 14.58 -18.39 6.80
CA GLN A 263 13.33 -17.65 7.05
C GLN A 263 13.26 -16.39 6.18
N TYR A 264 12.08 -15.76 6.14
CA TYR A 264 11.94 -14.45 5.53
C TYR A 264 11.45 -13.41 6.53
N ILE A 265 12.13 -12.27 6.54
CA ILE A 265 11.67 -11.06 7.21
C ILE A 265 10.70 -10.36 6.26
N LYS A 266 9.50 -10.04 6.74
CA LYS A 266 8.52 -9.24 6.03
C LYS A 266 8.71 -7.80 6.44
N TYR A 267 8.73 -6.90 5.46
CA TYR A 267 8.73 -5.45 5.68
C TYR A 267 7.47 -4.84 5.12
N VAL A 268 6.80 -4.05 5.95
CA VAL A 268 5.51 -3.43 5.62
C VAL A 268 5.55 -1.96 5.98
N GLY A 269 5.22 -1.10 5.03
CA GLY A 269 5.00 0.32 5.29
C GLY A 269 3.57 0.61 5.75
N ASN A 270 3.40 1.66 6.56
CA ASN A 270 2.09 2.21 6.88
C ASN A 270 2.18 3.74 6.87
N VAL A 271 1.37 4.38 6.02
CA VAL A 271 1.25 5.84 5.95
C VAL A 271 0.27 6.28 7.03
N GLY A 272 0.74 7.04 8.01
CA GLY A 272 -0.10 7.62 9.06
C GLY A 272 -0.95 8.80 8.58
N GLN A 273 -1.69 9.36 9.52
CA GLN A 273 -2.63 10.46 9.31
C GLN A 273 -1.94 11.80 9.50
N ASP A 274 -1.46 12.08 10.71
CA ASP A 274 -1.04 13.41 11.12
C ASP A 274 0.35 13.42 11.77
N LEU A 275 0.78 12.32 12.40
CA LEU A 275 2.02 12.29 13.18
C LEU A 275 3.17 11.53 12.54
N ILE A 276 2.93 10.36 11.95
CA ILE A 276 4.00 9.37 11.80
C ILE A 276 3.79 8.44 10.62
N GLU A 277 4.85 8.18 9.89
CA GLU A 277 4.96 7.05 8.99
C GLU A 277 5.81 5.96 9.64
N SER A 278 5.48 4.71 9.36
CA SER A 278 6.10 3.58 10.05
C SER A 278 6.42 2.46 9.08
N ILE A 279 7.57 1.83 9.29
CA ILE A 279 7.97 0.59 8.65
C ILE A 279 7.98 -0.47 9.74
N PHE A 280 7.21 -1.53 9.55
CA PHE A 280 7.13 -2.67 10.43
C PHE A 280 7.94 -3.82 9.86
N SER A 281 8.44 -4.68 10.76
CA SER A 281 9.07 -5.94 10.38
C SER A 281 8.63 -7.08 11.26
N PHE A 282 8.38 -8.25 10.67
CA PHE A 282 8.09 -9.47 11.43
C PHE A 282 8.59 -10.70 10.69
N VAL A 283 8.95 -11.74 11.46
CA VAL A 283 9.38 -13.04 10.94
C VAL A 283 8.33 -14.08 11.31
N HIS A 284 8.03 -14.17 12.61
CA HIS A 284 7.03 -15.07 13.17
C HIS A 284 5.65 -14.42 13.22
N TYR A 285 4.65 -15.16 12.79
CA TYR A 285 3.25 -14.75 12.82
C TYR A 285 2.37 -16.00 12.81
N LYS A 286 1.20 -15.92 13.43
CA LYS A 286 0.15 -16.94 13.37
C LYS A 286 -1.00 -16.38 12.54
N PRO A 287 -1.08 -16.73 11.24
CA PRO A 287 -2.14 -16.24 10.38
C PRO A 287 -3.47 -16.94 10.71
N ILE A 288 -4.59 -16.28 10.42
CA ILE A 288 -5.93 -16.78 10.75
C ILE A 288 -6.71 -17.05 9.46
N PRO A 289 -7.11 -18.31 9.19
CA PRO A 289 -8.00 -18.63 8.07
C PRO A 289 -9.31 -17.86 8.18
N VAL A 290 -9.81 -17.35 7.05
CA VAL A 290 -11.05 -16.57 7.04
C VAL A 290 -12.25 -17.38 7.54
N THR A 291 -12.29 -18.68 7.29
CA THR A 291 -13.32 -19.59 7.83
C THR A 291 -13.34 -19.59 9.36
N HIS A 292 -12.18 -19.50 10.02
CA HIS A 292 -12.09 -19.44 11.48
C HIS A 292 -12.55 -18.08 12.03
N LEU A 293 -12.24 -16.98 11.34
CA LEU A 293 -12.75 -15.64 11.70
C LEU A 293 -14.28 -15.62 11.69
N ILE A 294 -14.89 -16.14 10.63
CA ILE A 294 -16.35 -16.23 10.49
C ILE A 294 -16.94 -17.12 11.58
N GLN A 295 -16.35 -18.30 11.80
CA GLN A 295 -16.84 -19.23 12.82
C GLN A 295 -16.82 -18.60 14.21
N ALA A 296 -15.71 -17.97 14.60
CA ALA A 296 -15.57 -17.31 15.90
C ALA A 296 -16.58 -16.16 16.08
N ALA A 297 -16.81 -15.36 15.04
CA ALA A 297 -17.82 -14.30 15.05
C ALA A 297 -19.25 -14.86 15.23
N LEU A 298 -19.59 -15.95 14.55
CA LEU A 298 -20.90 -16.61 14.65
C LEU A 298 -21.14 -17.23 16.03
N THR A 299 -20.12 -17.87 16.62
CA THR A 299 -20.22 -18.51 17.94
C THR A 299 -19.93 -17.57 19.10
N LYS A 300 -19.62 -16.29 18.83
CA LYS A 300 -19.16 -15.30 19.82
C LYS A 300 -18.00 -15.84 20.66
N SER A 301 -17.14 -16.65 20.06
CA SER A 301 -15.99 -17.26 20.73
C SER A 301 -14.76 -16.35 20.59
N PRO A 302 -13.95 -16.18 21.64
CA PRO A 302 -12.76 -15.36 21.55
C PRO A 302 -11.75 -16.01 20.57
N LEU A 303 -11.24 -15.22 19.64
CA LEU A 303 -10.11 -15.62 18.80
C LEU A 303 -8.82 -15.56 19.63
N ASN A 304 -7.99 -16.59 19.53
CA ASN A 304 -6.64 -16.52 20.05
C ASN A 304 -5.79 -15.64 19.13
N HIS A 305 -5.52 -14.41 19.56
CA HIS A 305 -4.69 -13.46 18.83
C HIS A 305 -3.20 -13.55 19.17
N GLU A 306 -2.79 -14.51 20.02
CA GLU A 306 -1.38 -14.67 20.39
C GLU A 306 -0.52 -15.01 19.15
N GLY A 307 0.35 -14.10 18.75
CA GLY A 307 1.20 -14.22 17.57
C GLY A 307 0.55 -13.75 16.27
N PHE A 308 -0.71 -13.31 16.28
CA PHE A 308 -1.32 -12.64 15.13
C PHE A 308 -0.85 -11.18 15.05
N ILE A 309 -0.52 -10.70 13.85
CA ILE A 309 0.05 -9.37 13.67
C ILE A 309 -1.08 -8.32 13.64
N ASN A 310 -0.98 -7.34 14.53
CA ASN A 310 -1.82 -6.15 14.51
C ASN A 310 -0.94 -4.90 14.50
N PHE A 311 -1.06 -4.04 13.50
CA PHE A 311 -0.29 -2.80 13.43
C PHE A 311 -0.87 -1.68 14.30
N GLY A 312 -2.16 -1.75 14.66
CA GLY A 312 -2.78 -0.80 15.59
C GLY A 312 -2.68 0.65 15.15
N TRP A 313 -2.87 0.95 13.85
CA TRP A 313 -2.44 2.23 13.25
C TRP A 313 -2.88 3.47 14.05
N ARG A 314 -4.13 3.53 14.53
CA ARG A 314 -4.65 4.69 15.28
C ARG A 314 -3.86 4.98 16.55
N GLY A 315 -3.38 3.93 17.20
CA GLY A 315 -2.61 4.06 18.42
C GLY A 315 -1.22 4.68 18.21
N TRP A 316 -0.73 4.78 16.97
CA TRP A 316 0.50 5.49 16.62
C TRP A 316 0.30 6.99 16.39
N GLU A 317 -0.94 7.43 16.14
CA GLU A 317 -1.26 8.84 15.91
C GLU A 317 -1.38 9.66 17.20
N GLY A 318 -1.41 9.01 18.38
CA GLY A 318 -1.35 9.66 19.70
C GLY A 318 -2.44 10.71 20.02
N VAL A 319 -3.35 11.04 19.11
CA VAL A 319 -4.34 12.13 19.27
C VAL A 319 -5.66 11.84 18.53
N LEU A 320 -6.25 10.67 18.74
CA LEU A 320 -7.57 10.36 18.16
C LEU A 320 -8.58 9.89 19.21
N PRO A 321 -9.75 10.56 19.38
CA PRO A 321 -10.22 11.75 18.68
C PRO A 321 -10.02 13.08 19.45
N THR A 322 -9.11 13.95 18.97
CA THR A 322 -8.98 15.38 19.35
C THR A 322 -8.49 15.67 20.78
N SER A 323 -7.81 16.82 20.91
CA SER A 323 -7.55 17.45 22.19
C SER A 323 -8.49 18.62 22.46
N THR A 324 -9.32 18.52 23.50
CA THR A 324 -10.08 19.65 24.04
C THR A 324 -9.17 20.48 24.92
N ILE A 325 -9.04 21.78 24.63
CA ILE A 325 -8.21 22.70 25.41
C ILE A 325 -9.10 23.67 26.16
N ARG A 326 -8.98 23.72 27.49
CA ARG A 326 -9.72 24.64 28.37
C ARG A 326 -8.73 25.40 29.26
N ASN A 327 -9.08 26.59 29.74
CA ASN A 327 -8.25 27.26 30.74
C ASN A 327 -8.43 26.55 32.09
N CYS A 328 -7.35 26.33 32.82
CA CYS A 328 -7.45 25.81 34.18
C CYS A 328 -8.19 26.83 35.06
N SER A 329 -9.23 26.41 35.76
CA SER A 329 -10.02 27.27 36.63
C SER A 329 -9.23 27.86 37.80
N ALA A 330 -8.12 27.22 38.18
CA ALA A 330 -7.22 27.68 39.25
C ALA A 330 -6.07 28.58 38.75
N ASP A 331 -5.70 28.51 37.48
CA ASP A 331 -4.61 29.30 36.89
C ASP A 331 -4.88 29.56 35.40
N PRO A 332 -5.31 30.78 35.04
CA PRO A 332 -5.62 31.15 33.65
C PRO A 332 -4.42 31.10 32.69
N THR A 333 -3.19 31.02 33.20
CA THR A 333 -1.97 30.88 32.39
C THR A 333 -1.73 29.43 31.94
N LEU A 334 -2.37 28.46 32.63
CA LEU A 334 -2.31 27.04 32.32
C LEU A 334 -3.52 26.61 31.48
N LYS A 335 -3.29 25.63 30.62
CA LYS A 335 -4.31 25.02 29.78
C LYS A 335 -4.50 23.56 30.15
N GLU A 336 -5.72 23.18 30.50
CA GLU A 336 -6.14 21.79 30.60
C GLU A 336 -6.32 21.23 29.19
N LYS A 337 -5.72 20.07 28.91
CA LYS A 337 -5.83 19.36 27.64
C LYS A 337 -6.44 17.99 27.88
N THR A 338 -7.71 17.81 27.53
CA THR A 338 -8.36 16.49 27.50
C THR A 338 -8.12 15.85 26.14
N ILE A 339 -7.59 14.63 26.09
CA ILE A 339 -7.42 13.87 24.85
C ILE A 339 -8.35 12.66 24.94
N ALA A 340 -9.26 12.52 23.99
CA ALA A 340 -10.07 11.30 23.90
C ALA A 340 -9.30 10.26 23.08
N TYR A 341 -9.50 8.99 23.43
CA TYR A 341 -8.99 7.84 22.69
C TYR A 341 -10.14 6.93 22.25
N TYR A 342 -10.02 6.32 21.08
CA TYR A 342 -10.83 5.14 20.78
C TYR A 342 -10.43 4.00 21.72
N ASP A 343 -11.41 3.29 22.29
CA ASP A 343 -11.14 2.13 23.16
C ASP A 343 -10.26 1.09 22.46
N GLU A 344 -10.50 0.87 21.16
CA GLU A 344 -9.66 0.02 20.33
C GLU A 344 -8.19 0.46 20.32
N ALA A 345 -7.90 1.75 20.20
CA ALA A 345 -6.53 2.26 20.18
C ALA A 345 -5.82 2.04 21.53
N VAL A 346 -6.57 2.12 22.64
CA VAL A 346 -6.08 1.78 23.99
C VAL A 346 -5.82 0.27 24.08
N ASN A 347 -6.78 -0.55 23.68
CA ASN A 347 -6.67 -2.01 23.73
C ASN A 347 -5.54 -2.55 22.85
N THR A 348 -5.32 -1.96 21.67
CA THR A 348 -4.23 -2.38 20.77
C THR A 348 -2.88 -1.82 21.19
N SER A 349 -2.81 -0.78 22.03
CA SER A 349 -1.53 -0.19 22.46
C SER A 349 -0.59 -1.19 23.15
N VAL A 350 -1.13 -2.18 23.86
CA VAL A 350 -0.37 -3.20 24.58
C VAL A 350 0.00 -4.43 23.75
N SER A 351 -0.64 -4.62 22.58
CA SER A 351 -0.53 -5.84 21.77
C SER A 351 -0.10 -5.60 20.33
N ARG A 352 -0.08 -4.35 19.86
CA ARG A 352 0.34 -3.99 18.51
C ARG A 352 1.82 -4.23 18.29
N LEU A 353 2.16 -4.61 17.07
CA LEU A 353 3.54 -4.76 16.62
C LEU A 353 4.22 -3.39 16.66
N GLN A 354 5.40 -3.32 17.28
CA GLN A 354 6.24 -2.12 17.25
C GLN A 354 6.90 -1.97 15.87
N PRO A 355 7.02 -0.75 15.33
CA PRO A 355 7.68 -0.53 14.05
C PRO A 355 9.16 -0.86 14.16
N LEU A 356 9.73 -1.34 13.05
CA LEU A 356 11.17 -1.39 12.87
C LEU A 356 11.74 0.01 12.96
N THR A 357 11.16 0.97 12.24
CA THR A 357 11.51 2.39 12.33
C THR A 357 10.29 3.24 12.04
N SER A 358 10.31 4.45 12.57
CA SER A 358 9.32 5.47 12.28
C SER A 358 9.98 6.81 12.03
N TYR A 359 9.32 7.63 11.24
CA TYR A 359 9.71 9.02 11.00
C TYR A 359 8.48 9.90 11.09
N PHE A 360 8.67 11.09 11.65
CA PHE A 360 7.55 11.94 12.06
C PHE A 360 7.27 13.01 11.00
N HIS A 361 6.00 13.41 10.92
CA HIS A 361 5.54 14.55 10.14
C HIS A 361 6.16 15.88 10.59
N LYS A 362 6.80 15.90 11.77
CA LYS A 362 7.63 16.97 12.31
C LYS A 362 8.79 16.32 13.07
N ASP A 363 9.99 16.38 12.51
CA ASP A 363 11.19 15.84 13.13
C ASP A 363 12.25 16.95 13.22
N PRO A 364 12.66 17.40 14.43
CA PRO A 364 13.61 18.50 14.57
C PRO A 364 15.07 18.07 14.39
N ARG A 365 15.35 16.77 14.18
CA ARG A 365 16.72 16.26 14.07
C ARG A 365 17.34 16.66 12.70
N PRO A 366 18.59 17.15 12.68
CA PRO A 366 19.19 17.79 11.49
C PRO A 366 19.52 16.85 10.32
N ASP A 367 19.53 15.53 10.55
CA ASP A 367 19.82 14.49 9.56
C ASP A 367 18.58 13.68 9.16
N LYS A 368 17.39 14.17 9.53
CA LYS A 368 16.10 13.54 9.26
C LYS A 368 15.28 14.37 8.30
N PHE A 369 14.20 13.78 7.84
CA PHE A 369 13.20 14.48 7.05
C PHE A 369 11.83 14.26 7.68
N ALA A 370 10.97 15.27 7.52
CA ALA A 370 9.57 15.15 7.89
C ALA A 370 8.80 14.36 6.83
N GLY A 371 8.02 13.38 7.29
CA GLY A 371 7.22 12.54 6.41
C GLY A 371 6.04 13.25 5.76
N THR A 372 5.69 12.75 4.57
CA THR A 372 4.53 13.18 3.78
C THR A 372 3.66 11.98 3.41
N ALA A 373 4.25 10.99 2.75
CA ALA A 373 3.60 9.74 2.39
C ALA A 373 4.64 8.71 1.97
N LEU A 374 4.73 7.60 2.72
CA LEU A 374 5.55 6.44 2.36
C LEU A 374 5.02 5.79 1.07
N THR A 375 5.86 5.72 0.03
CA THR A 375 5.46 5.25 -1.33
C THR A 375 6.12 3.94 -1.75
N GLY A 376 7.10 3.45 -1.00
CA GLY A 376 7.80 2.22 -1.34
C GLY A 376 8.67 1.72 -0.20
N VAL A 377 8.73 0.40 -0.04
CA VAL A 377 9.56 -0.30 0.95
C VAL A 377 10.12 -1.55 0.29
N GLN A 378 11.44 -1.65 0.17
CA GLN A 378 12.12 -2.78 -0.47
C GLN A 378 13.35 -3.18 0.33
N ALA A 379 13.56 -4.47 0.55
CA ALA A 379 14.84 -4.97 1.01
C ALA A 379 15.87 -4.91 -0.12
N TYR A 380 17.14 -4.67 0.26
CA TYR A 380 18.25 -4.64 -0.69
C TYR A 380 19.38 -5.58 -0.23
N MET A 381 19.76 -6.50 -1.11
CA MET A 381 20.73 -7.57 -0.85
C MET A 381 21.96 -7.51 -1.77
N GLY A 382 21.99 -6.58 -2.71
CA GLY A 382 23.06 -6.48 -3.71
C GLY A 382 24.38 -5.91 -3.17
N ASP A 383 25.46 -6.28 -3.84
CA ASP A 383 26.80 -5.73 -3.60
C ASP A 383 27.10 -4.45 -4.38
N GLY A 384 26.21 -4.04 -5.30
CA GLY A 384 26.39 -2.83 -6.12
C GLY A 384 26.39 -1.52 -5.32
N ILE A 385 25.71 -1.49 -4.17
CA ILE A 385 25.70 -0.38 -3.20
C ILE A 385 26.01 -0.98 -1.82
N PRO A 386 27.27 -1.29 -1.50
CA PRO A 386 27.64 -2.09 -0.32
C PRO A 386 27.08 -1.54 1.00
N HIS A 387 27.01 -0.22 1.14
CA HIS A 387 26.49 0.43 2.34
C HIS A 387 25.00 0.18 2.60
N LEU A 388 24.23 -0.25 1.60
CA LEU A 388 22.82 -0.61 1.72
C LEU A 388 22.58 -2.11 1.86
N LYS A 389 23.58 -2.97 1.67
CA LYS A 389 23.39 -4.42 1.73
C LYS A 389 22.77 -4.85 3.07
N GLY A 390 21.71 -5.64 3.00
CA GLY A 390 20.94 -6.12 4.15
C GLY A 390 20.07 -5.05 4.81
N SER A 391 19.88 -3.88 4.21
CA SER A 391 18.99 -2.83 4.72
C SER A 391 17.63 -2.85 4.04
N VAL A 392 16.68 -2.16 4.67
CA VAL A 392 15.40 -1.80 4.07
C VAL A 392 15.53 -0.41 3.50
N VAL A 393 15.35 -0.28 2.19
CA VAL A 393 15.30 0.99 1.48
C VAL A 393 13.84 1.39 1.31
N PHE A 394 13.55 2.67 1.49
CA PHE A 394 12.19 3.18 1.39
C PHE A 394 12.16 4.57 0.78
N THR A 395 10.99 4.93 0.24
CA THR A 395 10.76 6.23 -0.38
C THR A 395 9.61 6.96 0.29
N ASP A 396 9.77 8.27 0.42
CA ASP A 396 8.67 9.17 0.76
C ASP A 396 8.40 10.10 -0.43
N LEU A 397 7.12 10.37 -0.67
CA LEU A 397 6.61 11.13 -1.78
C LEU A 397 7.28 12.50 -1.96
N ALA A 398 7.49 13.21 -0.85
CA ALA A 398 8.01 14.58 -0.86
C ALA A 398 8.67 14.98 0.47
N ARG A 399 9.70 15.82 0.40
CA ARG A 399 10.22 16.56 1.57
C ARG A 399 9.24 17.64 1.97
N LYS A 400 8.66 17.52 3.17
CA LYS A 400 7.69 18.49 3.68
C LYS A 400 8.23 19.92 3.80
N GLU A 401 9.54 20.07 4.05
CA GLU A 401 10.25 21.35 4.10
C GLU A 401 10.35 22.04 2.73
N GLU A 402 10.17 21.29 1.64
CA GLU A 402 10.14 21.76 0.25
C GLU A 402 8.69 21.91 -0.24
N ALA A 403 7.75 22.37 0.60
CA ALA A 403 6.35 22.60 0.23
C ALA A 403 6.16 23.69 -0.87
N ARG A 404 7.25 24.28 -1.38
CA ARG A 404 7.28 25.17 -2.55
C ARG A 404 8.15 24.53 -3.63
N PRO A 405 7.70 24.50 -4.91
CA PRO A 405 8.47 23.93 -6.00
C PRO A 405 9.89 24.52 -6.11
N PRO A 406 10.88 23.73 -6.57
CA PRO A 406 10.76 22.33 -6.97
C PRO A 406 10.71 21.37 -5.76
N VAL A 407 9.68 20.53 -5.70
CA VAL A 407 9.51 19.51 -4.65
C VAL A 407 10.36 18.29 -4.99
N LYS A 408 11.07 17.70 -4.03
CA LYS A 408 11.77 16.41 -4.22
C LYS A 408 11.30 15.36 -3.23
N GLY A 409 11.13 14.14 -3.73
CA GLY A 409 10.94 12.95 -2.90
C GLY A 409 12.17 12.61 -2.07
N VAL A 410 11.99 11.69 -1.13
CA VAL A 410 13.09 11.22 -0.26
C VAL A 410 13.35 9.76 -0.52
N LEU A 411 14.62 9.42 -0.61
CA LEU A 411 15.11 8.05 -0.54
C LEU A 411 15.83 7.90 0.80
N ALA A 412 15.51 6.85 1.55
CA ALA A 412 16.11 6.59 2.86
C ALA A 412 16.27 5.09 3.08
N TYR A 413 17.05 4.72 4.10
CA TYR A 413 17.21 3.33 4.50
C TYR A 413 17.24 3.16 6.01
N THR A 414 16.95 1.95 6.47
CA THR A 414 17.08 1.55 7.87
C THR A 414 17.65 0.13 7.99
N ARG A 415 18.31 -0.14 9.12
CA ARG A 415 18.66 -1.48 9.60
C ARG A 415 18.10 -1.78 10.99
N GLY A 416 17.31 -0.88 11.55
CA GLY A 416 16.89 -0.91 12.95
C GLY A 416 15.94 0.23 13.29
N ASN A 417 15.99 0.66 14.54
CA ASN A 417 15.10 1.67 15.13
C ASN A 417 15.23 3.09 14.56
N ASP A 418 16.30 3.40 13.82
CA ASP A 418 16.51 4.71 13.21
C ASP A 418 16.89 4.59 11.72
N PHE A 419 16.68 5.67 10.98
CA PHE A 419 16.87 5.71 9.53
C PHE A 419 17.91 6.74 9.09
N SER A 420 18.39 6.62 7.86
CA SER A 420 19.28 7.60 7.23
C SER A 420 18.81 7.95 5.83
N VAL A 421 18.91 9.22 5.48
CA VAL A 421 18.63 9.71 4.12
C VAL A 421 19.74 9.26 3.17
N ILE A 422 19.35 8.84 1.98
CA ILE A 422 20.25 8.54 0.87
C ILE A 422 20.34 9.79 -0.01
N GLU A 423 21.55 10.30 -0.21
CA GLU A 423 21.81 11.44 -1.09
C GLU A 423 21.79 10.98 -2.56
N THR A 424 21.00 11.65 -3.40
CA THR A 424 20.95 11.39 -4.85
C THR A 424 21.63 12.51 -5.61
N ASP A 425 22.50 12.18 -6.57
CA ASP A 425 23.24 13.18 -7.37
C ASP A 425 22.49 13.71 -8.60
N TYR A 426 21.29 13.19 -8.88
CA TYR A 426 20.55 13.52 -10.09
C TYR A 426 19.93 14.92 -10.04
N ASN A 427 20.18 15.71 -11.07
CA ASN A 427 19.63 17.05 -11.20
C ASN A 427 18.33 17.03 -12.02
N PHE A 428 17.20 17.18 -11.33
CA PHE A 428 15.88 17.35 -11.96
C PHE A 428 15.63 18.77 -12.52
N GLY A 429 16.62 19.66 -12.44
CA GLY A 429 16.48 21.05 -12.87
C GLY A 429 15.48 21.80 -12.00
N SER A 430 14.60 22.56 -12.66
CA SER A 430 13.50 23.28 -12.01
C SER A 430 12.21 22.46 -11.88
N GLU A 431 12.21 21.20 -12.35
CA GLU A 431 11.05 20.31 -12.26
C GLU A 431 10.91 19.76 -10.83
N SER A 432 9.67 19.55 -10.39
CA SER A 432 9.42 18.74 -9.20
C SER A 432 9.63 17.26 -9.52
N ALA A 433 10.01 16.47 -8.53
CA ALA A 433 10.35 15.06 -8.65
C ALA A 433 9.81 14.29 -7.45
N TYR A 434 8.53 13.93 -7.50
CA TYR A 434 7.87 13.10 -6.49
C TYR A 434 8.32 11.66 -6.62
N TYR A 435 8.72 11.02 -5.51
CA TYR A 435 9.14 9.62 -5.52
C TYR A 435 7.92 8.74 -5.24
N VAL A 436 7.38 8.10 -6.27
CA VAL A 436 6.02 7.53 -6.25
C VAL A 436 5.98 6.01 -6.08
N SER A 437 7.11 5.32 -6.30
CA SER A 437 7.20 3.87 -6.10
C SER A 437 8.65 3.40 -6.00
N LEU A 438 8.86 2.26 -5.35
CA LEU A 438 10.16 1.59 -5.24
C LEU A 438 10.00 0.10 -5.58
N GLY A 439 10.83 -0.39 -6.50
CA GLY A 439 10.86 -1.76 -6.96
C GLY A 439 12.25 -2.35 -6.86
N THR A 440 12.33 -3.68 -7.00
CA THR A 440 13.58 -4.42 -6.95
C THR A 440 13.56 -5.56 -7.96
N ASN A 441 14.72 -6.05 -8.36
CA ASN A 441 14.80 -7.26 -9.18
C ASN A 441 14.61 -8.53 -8.33
N MET A 442 14.49 -9.71 -8.96
CA MET A 442 14.13 -10.95 -8.27
C MET A 442 15.06 -11.30 -7.10
N ASP A 443 16.36 -11.10 -7.28
CA ASP A 443 17.39 -11.38 -6.25
C ASP A 443 17.66 -10.20 -5.32
N GLN A 444 16.89 -9.11 -5.46
CA GLN A 444 16.99 -7.90 -4.64
C GLN A 444 18.35 -7.20 -4.70
N THR A 445 19.04 -7.33 -5.83
CA THR A 445 20.37 -6.77 -6.07
C THR A 445 20.37 -5.45 -6.82
N ARG A 446 19.22 -5.04 -7.38
CA ARG A 446 19.01 -3.79 -8.11
C ARG A 446 17.74 -3.12 -7.61
N LEU A 447 17.77 -1.79 -7.46
CA LEU A 447 16.61 -1.00 -7.07
C LEU A 447 16.16 -0.10 -8.21
N TYR A 448 14.85 0.04 -8.35
CA TYR A 448 14.21 0.89 -9.34
C TYR A 448 13.30 1.91 -8.65
N LEU A 449 13.41 3.17 -9.05
CA LEU A 449 12.69 4.29 -8.50
C LEU A 449 11.73 4.86 -9.55
N GLY A 450 10.44 4.92 -9.20
CA GLY A 450 9.44 5.65 -9.97
C GLY A 450 9.43 7.11 -9.53
N VAL A 451 9.53 8.02 -10.48
CA VAL A 451 9.49 9.47 -10.25
C VAL A 451 8.39 10.10 -11.08
N TYR A 452 7.68 11.09 -10.53
CA TYR A 452 6.67 11.86 -11.25
C TYR A 452 6.85 13.37 -11.08
N GLY A 453 6.46 14.15 -12.10
CA GLY A 453 6.60 15.60 -12.09
C GLY A 453 5.53 16.37 -11.32
N SER A 454 4.42 15.73 -10.96
CA SER A 454 3.23 16.39 -10.39
C SER A 454 2.53 15.53 -9.34
N MET A 455 1.61 16.12 -8.58
CA MET A 455 0.65 15.38 -7.74
C MET A 455 -0.66 15.08 -8.46
N LYS A 456 -0.83 15.60 -9.67
CA LYS A 456 -2.04 15.42 -10.46
C LYS A 456 -1.92 14.17 -11.33
N VAL A 457 -2.81 13.21 -11.11
CA VAL A 457 -2.88 11.98 -11.92
C VAL A 457 -3.25 12.25 -13.38
N THR A 458 -3.87 13.41 -13.65
CA THR A 458 -4.24 13.87 -15.00
C THR A 458 -3.11 14.56 -15.75
N ASP A 459 -1.99 14.87 -15.09
CA ASP A 459 -0.82 15.46 -15.75
C ASP A 459 -0.06 14.33 -16.44
N LEU A 460 -0.48 13.98 -17.65
CA LEU A 460 0.02 12.80 -18.36
C LEU A 460 1.51 12.88 -18.72
N ASN A 461 2.15 11.72 -18.82
CA ASN A 461 3.52 11.55 -19.32
C ASN A 461 4.60 12.33 -18.54
N GLN A 462 4.39 12.60 -17.24
CA GLN A 462 5.40 13.23 -16.39
C GLN A 462 6.28 12.22 -15.63
N GLY A 463 6.11 10.93 -15.89
CA GLY A 463 6.77 9.85 -15.19
C GLY A 463 8.13 9.49 -15.77
N ARG A 464 9.01 9.05 -14.87
CA ARG A 464 10.31 8.49 -15.17
C ARG A 464 10.53 7.25 -14.30
N VAL A 465 11.24 6.26 -14.84
CA VAL A 465 11.79 5.16 -14.04
C VAL A 465 13.30 5.21 -14.11
N MET A 466 13.91 5.15 -12.94
CA MET A 466 15.35 5.28 -12.73
C MET A 466 15.86 4.01 -12.04
N GLU A 467 17.08 3.59 -12.37
CA GLU A 467 17.81 2.62 -11.56
C GLU A 467 18.68 3.35 -10.53
N ILE A 468 18.68 2.86 -9.30
CA ILE A 468 19.54 3.37 -8.24
C ILE A 468 20.86 2.61 -8.31
N VAL A 469 21.96 3.32 -8.57
CA VAL A 469 23.32 2.76 -8.68
C VAL A 469 24.28 3.56 -7.81
N LEU A 470 25.45 3.01 -7.50
CA LEU A 470 26.49 3.74 -6.76
C LEU A 470 26.99 4.98 -7.52
#